data_AF-A0A1Y2NQE3-F1
#
_entry.id   AF-A0A1Y2NQE3-F1
#
_cell.length_a   1.000
_cell.length_b   1.000
_cell.length_c   1.000
_cell.angle_alpha   90.00
_cell.angle_beta   90.00
_cell.angle_gamma   90.00
#
_symmetry.space_group_name_H-M   'P 1'
#
loop_
_entity.id
_entity.type
_entity.pdbx_description
1 polymer ?
#
loop_
_entity_poly.entity_id
_entity_poly.type
_entity_poly.pdbx_seq_one_letter_code
_entity_poly.pdbx_strand_id
1 'polypeptide(L)'
;MADRAAPLVLEHAAKVPEDGTLVVVSHGGTIRTTIGRLLGLAPHSWESLGGLSNCCWSVLGEGARGWRLLEHNAGTLPEPVLGDDD
;
A
#
# COMPACT_ATOMS: atom_id res chain seq x y z
N MET A 1 -2.49 3.05 15.92
CA MET A 1 -1.48 3.33 14.88
C MET A 1 -2.16 3.80 13.59
N ALA A 2 -3.00 2.98 12.97
CA ALA A 2 -3.74 3.32 11.74
C ALA A 2 -4.48 4.67 11.82
N ASP A 3 -5.15 4.96 12.92
CA ASP A 3 -5.92 6.20 13.11
C ASP A 3 -5.06 7.48 13.08
N ARG A 4 -3.75 7.33 13.32
CA ARG A 4 -2.78 8.42 13.21
C ARG A 4 -2.10 8.45 11.84
N ALA A 5 -1.75 7.28 11.32
CA ALA A 5 -0.97 7.18 10.09
C ALA A 5 -1.82 7.37 8.82
N ALA A 6 -3.01 6.77 8.75
CA ALA A 6 -3.83 6.82 7.53
C ALA A 6 -4.27 8.24 7.15
N PRO A 7 -4.70 9.12 8.08
CA PRO A 7 -5.01 10.51 7.72
C PRO A 7 -3.81 11.25 7.13
N LEU A 8 -2.60 11.03 7.65
CA LEU A 8 -1.37 11.63 7.11
C LEU A 8 -1.07 11.12 5.71
N VAL A 9 -1.19 9.82 5.48
CA VAL A 9 -0.99 9.24 4.14
C VAL A 9 -1.97 9.85 3.14
N LEU A 10 -3.25 9.97 3.50
CA LEU A 10 -4.28 10.58 2.64
C LEU A 10 -4.01 12.07 2.38
N GLU A 11 -3.64 12.83 3.41
CA GLU A 11 -3.31 14.25 3.29
C GLU A 11 -2.12 14.48 2.35
N HIS A 12 -1.09 13.63 2.43
CA HIS A 12 0.08 13.73 1.56
C HIS A 12 -0.20 13.20 0.15
N ALA A 13 -1.01 12.14 -0.01
CA ALA A 13 -1.42 11.63 -1.31
C ALA A 13 -2.17 12.69 -2.12
N ALA A 14 -3.05 13.47 -1.48
CA ALA A 14 -3.78 14.56 -2.12
C ALA A 14 -2.90 15.72 -2.64
N LYS A 15 -1.62 15.77 -2.26
CA LYS A 15 -0.65 16.78 -2.70
C LYS A 15 0.28 16.27 -3.81
N VAL A 16 0.20 14.98 -4.14
CA VAL A 16 1.01 14.36 -5.19
C VAL A 16 0.44 14.80 -6.55
N PRO A 17 1.29 15.24 -7.49
CA PRO A 17 0.86 15.54 -8.85
C PRO A 17 0.19 14.34 -9.54
N GLU A 18 -0.59 14.60 -10.58
CA GLU A 18 -1.03 13.55 -11.50
C GLU A 18 0.19 12.76 -12.00
N ASP A 19 0.07 11.43 -12.02
CA ASP A 19 1.15 10.45 -12.29
C ASP A 19 2.31 10.40 -11.27
N GLY A 20 2.23 11.14 -10.16
CA GLY A 20 3.21 11.07 -9.08
C GLY A 20 3.01 9.86 -8.16
N THR A 21 4.06 9.47 -7.44
CA THR A 21 4.01 8.39 -6.43
C THR A 21 4.39 8.93 -5.05
N LEU A 22 3.51 8.71 -4.05
CA LEU A 22 3.86 8.90 -2.65
C LEU A 22 4.63 7.68 -2.14
N VAL A 23 5.85 7.89 -1.61
CA VAL A 23 6.60 6.86 -0.90
C VAL A 23 6.46 7.07 0.60
N VAL A 24 5.91 6.07 1.31
CA VAL A 24 5.74 6.10 2.76
C VAL A 24 6.71 5.11 3.40
N VAL A 25 7.65 5.60 4.20
CA VAL A 25 8.62 4.76 4.92
C VAL A 25 8.25 4.66 6.39
N SER A 26 8.04 3.43 6.88
CA SER A 26 7.69 3.16 8.27
C SER A 26 8.00 1.71 8.66
N HIS A 27 7.52 1.26 9.82
CA HIS A 27 7.62 -0.12 10.27
C HIS A 27 6.46 -0.98 9.76
N GLY A 28 6.72 -2.26 9.50
CA GLY A 28 5.74 -3.18 8.89
C GLY A 28 4.42 -3.31 9.67
N GLY A 29 4.43 -3.23 10.99
CA GLY A 29 3.21 -3.21 11.81
C GLY A 29 2.36 -1.96 11.60
N THR A 30 2.99 -0.79 11.49
CA THR A 30 2.30 0.48 11.16
C THR A 30 1.74 0.40 9.75
N ILE A 31 2.54 -0.10 8.80
CA ILE A 31 2.13 -0.23 7.40
C ILE A 31 0.91 -1.13 7.27
N ARG A 32 0.92 -2.36 7.83
CA ARG A 32 -0.24 -3.28 7.68
C ARG A 32 -1.55 -2.68 8.18
N THR A 33 -1.50 -2.02 9.35
CA THR A 33 -2.72 -1.44 9.96
C THR A 33 -3.20 -0.22 9.17
N THR A 34 -2.27 0.54 8.59
CA THR A 34 -2.58 1.66 7.70
C THR A 34 -3.22 1.17 6.40
N ILE A 35 -2.65 0.13 5.76
CA ILE A 35 -3.22 -0.50 4.57
C ILE A 35 -4.64 -1.00 4.85
N GLY A 36 -4.83 -1.77 5.92
CA GLY A 36 -6.16 -2.28 6.29
C GLY A 36 -7.20 -1.16 6.45
N ARG A 37 -6.81 -0.04 7.05
CA ARG A 37 -7.67 1.14 7.18
C ARG A 37 -7.96 1.82 5.83
N LEU A 38 -6.96 1.99 4.97
CA LEU A 38 -7.13 2.61 3.63
C LEU A 38 -8.04 1.77 2.73
N LEU A 39 -7.97 0.44 2.84
CA LEU A 39 -8.85 -0.49 2.14
C LEU A 39 -10.27 -0.55 2.72
N GLY A 40 -10.57 0.19 3.78
CA GLY A 40 -11.88 0.18 4.44
C GLY A 40 -12.19 -1.13 5.17
N LEU A 41 -11.18 -1.94 5.50
CA LEU A 41 -11.38 -3.19 6.23
C LEU A 41 -11.74 -2.93 7.69
N ALA A 42 -12.53 -3.83 8.27
CA ALA A 42 -12.83 -3.77 9.70
C ALA A 42 -11.54 -3.97 10.53
N PRO A 43 -11.38 -3.32 11.70
CA PRO A 43 -10.14 -3.39 12.48
C PRO A 43 -9.67 -4.81 12.83
N HIS A 44 -10.62 -5.71 13.11
CA HIS A 44 -10.32 -7.10 13.44
C HIS A 44 -9.75 -7.90 12.25
N SER A 45 -9.94 -7.45 11.01
CA SER A 45 -9.43 -8.13 9.81
C SER A 45 -8.10 -7.55 9.32
N TRP A 46 -7.55 -6.51 9.96
CA TRP A 46 -6.26 -5.95 9.55
C TRP A 46 -5.10 -6.93 9.73
N GLU A 47 -5.22 -7.88 10.66
CA GLU A 47 -4.22 -8.93 10.89
C GLU A 47 -4.25 -10.04 9.83
N SER A 48 -5.26 -10.06 8.96
CA SER A 48 -5.28 -10.92 7.78
C SER A 48 -4.23 -10.50 6.73
N LEU A 49 -3.72 -9.28 6.82
CA LEU A 49 -2.55 -8.84 6.05
C LEU A 49 -1.28 -9.14 6.83
N GLY A 50 -0.37 -9.90 6.21
CA GLY A 50 0.96 -10.13 6.77
C GLY A 50 1.71 -8.82 7.03
N GLY A 51 2.62 -8.80 8.00
CA GLY A 51 3.56 -7.68 8.17
C GLY A 51 4.51 -7.57 6.97
N LEU A 52 5.17 -6.42 6.84
CA LEU A 52 6.23 -6.25 5.86
C LEU A 52 7.58 -6.75 6.43
N SER A 53 8.26 -7.56 5.64
CA SER A 53 9.65 -7.97 5.83
C SER A 53 10.59 -6.77 5.65
N ASN A 54 11.82 -6.88 6.15
CA ASN A 54 12.80 -5.78 6.04
C ASN A 54 13.07 -5.44 4.57
N CYS A 55 13.12 -4.15 4.26
CA CYS A 55 13.27 -3.60 2.91
C CYS A 55 12.24 -4.07 1.86
N CYS A 56 11.15 -4.70 2.29
CA CYS A 56 10.04 -5.06 1.40
C CYS A 56 9.01 -3.93 1.36
N TRP A 57 8.22 -3.86 0.29
CA TRP A 57 7.23 -2.81 0.06
C TRP A 57 5.84 -3.36 -0.25
N SER A 58 4.87 -2.45 -0.35
CA SER A 58 3.52 -2.74 -0.81
C SER A 58 3.06 -1.58 -1.67
N VAL A 59 2.33 -1.88 -2.74
CA VAL A 59 1.85 -0.87 -3.69
C VAL A 59 0.34 -0.75 -3.55
N LEU A 60 -0.14 0.48 -3.40
CA LEU A 60 -1.56 0.79 -3.40
C LEU A 60 -1.87 1.74 -4.56
N GLY A 61 -2.99 1.48 -5.23
CA GLY A 61 -3.53 2.36 -6.27
C GLY A 61 -4.88 2.92 -5.85
N GLU A 62 -5.08 4.22 -6.06
CA GLU A 62 -6.38 4.86 -5.90
C GLU A 62 -7.16 4.81 -7.23
N GLY A 63 -8.42 4.41 -7.17
CA GLY A 63 -9.32 4.45 -8.32
C GLY A 63 -10.71 4.91 -7.92
N ALA A 64 -11.67 4.86 -8.85
CA ALA A 64 -13.03 5.34 -8.64
C ALA A 64 -13.77 4.68 -7.45
N ARG A 65 -13.32 3.51 -6.99
CA ARG A 65 -13.89 2.76 -5.86
C ARG A 65 -13.02 2.83 -4.59
N GLY A 66 -12.06 3.76 -4.55
CA GLY A 66 -11.11 3.92 -3.45
C GLY A 66 -9.80 3.15 -3.67
N TRP A 67 -9.09 2.94 -2.57
CA TRP A 67 -7.77 2.31 -2.53
C TRP A 67 -7.83 0.81 -2.79
N ARG A 68 -6.85 0.30 -3.54
CA ARG A 68 -6.64 -1.12 -3.80
C ARG A 68 -5.19 -1.51 -3.50
N LEU A 69 -4.99 -2.66 -2.88
CA LEU A 69 -3.68 -3.26 -2.68
C LEU A 69 -3.30 -4.01 -3.94
N LEU A 70 -2.29 -3.51 -4.66
CA LEU A 70 -1.83 -4.05 -5.93
C LEU A 70 -0.70 -5.06 -5.71
N GLU A 71 0.15 -4.81 -4.72
CA GLU A 71 1.28 -5.67 -4.36
C GLU A 71 1.49 -5.60 -2.84
N HIS A 72 1.85 -6.72 -2.22
CA HIS A 72 2.06 -6.80 -0.79
C HIS A 72 3.32 -7.56 -0.44
N ASN A 73 4.13 -6.98 0.45
CA ASN A 73 5.37 -7.55 0.96
C ASN A 73 6.35 -8.03 -0.13
N ALA A 74 6.47 -7.28 -1.23
CA ALA A 74 7.44 -7.57 -2.28
C ALA A 74 8.85 -7.15 -1.88
N GLY A 75 9.84 -7.99 -2.17
CA GLY A 75 11.25 -7.75 -1.83
C GLY A 75 12.19 -7.69 -3.04
N THR A 76 11.65 -7.90 -4.24
CA THR A 76 12.38 -7.86 -5.52
C THR A 76 11.48 -7.22 -6.55
N LEU A 77 12.07 -6.54 -7.54
CA LEU A 77 11.29 -6.00 -8.65
C LEU A 77 10.56 -7.16 -9.36
N PRO A 78 9.34 -6.96 -9.84
CA PRO A 78 8.68 -7.96 -10.67
C PRO A 78 9.53 -8.23 -11.90
N GLU A 79 9.71 -9.51 -12.25
CA GLU A 79 10.34 -9.84 -13.52
C GLU A 79 9.42 -9.39 -14.66
N PRO A 80 9.97 -8.80 -15.74
CA PRO A 80 9.16 -8.43 -16.88
C PRO A 80 8.48 -9.68 -17.44
N VAL A 81 7.16 -9.66 -17.51
CA VAL A 81 6.41 -10.68 -18.25
C VAL A 81 6.67 -10.41 -19.73
N LEU A 82 7.57 -11.16 -20.33
CA LEU A 82 7.67 -11.25 -21.79
C LEU A 82 6.36 -11.91 -22.25
N GLY A 83 5.43 -11.11 -22.75
CA GLY A 83 4.28 -11.64 -23.47
C GLY A 83 4.78 -12.18 -24.80
N ASP A 84 4.59 -13.48 -25.05
CA ASP A 84 4.72 -14.09 -26.38
C ASP A 84 3.55 -13.63 -27.24
N ASP A 85 3.64 -12.43 -27.81
CA ASP A 85 2.76 -12.00 -28.91
C ASP A 85 3.63 -11.78 -30.15
N ASP A 86 3.74 -12.85 -30.97
CA ASP A 86 4.09 -12.80 -32.41
C ASP A 86 2.86 -12.42 -33.26
#